data_AF-A0A1I6Q9I9-F1
#
_entry.id   AF-A0A1I6Q9I9-F1
#
_cell.length_a   1.000
_cell.length_b   1.000
_cell.length_c   1.000
_cell.angle_alpha   90.00
_cell.angle_beta   90.00
_cell.angle_gamma   90.00
#
_symmetry.space_group_name_H-M   'P 1'
#
loop_
_entity.id
_entity.type
_entity.pdbx_description
1 polymer ?
#
loop_
_entity_poly.entity_id
_entity_poly.type
_entity_poly.pdbx_seq_one_letter_code
_entity_poly.pdbx_strand_id
1 'polypeptide(L)'
;MINVKNEEFRLHSIFVIESVNNNGKKIRGSGFAISENYILTANHNLVEDYQSIKVYKSTDHLVEEKSFEVSCIISNDKLDVALLEIIDQKLEKHIDLYLTSINIDSEVLTCGYPLEKGYHDAPIKVKVTNNFDNIKESDYSFEVSQSPTITNYEGMSGAPVIYNKNCIGILVVQQGKNTLYAISIKDILDDKELRDKINDIGINITSQEGFDYKPPELFKSPFQYCINCYEGDPNIKGIDIGFTFKEWNVQNFTELLYEWIIDYSLSIKERKNFVGNGRQLFKYAKSNYPEDDLNALADLCLHVAIRESYKTIPIMNKIIDIKNKTFSCTHAVLNFDKLELWIGASAVNKTIEEAIENSIKNIKYILDHKSLNNRFYALTNQIDNTWPHQDKLKRLSDGTLPLDQRCDKIIIPVFIMHDSELINKYDAQNFFSLFSQHIKYCRDILNNNTNESNIELIDLRVFCFPVSDIQKLNEAFVAEINS
;
A
#
# COMPACT_ATOMS: atom_id res chain seq x y z
N MET A 1 27.83 21.58 3.88
CA MET A 1 26.79 20.63 4.34
C MET A 1 25.73 20.59 3.28
N ILE A 2 25.60 19.48 2.55
CA ILE A 2 24.50 19.31 1.60
C ILE A 2 23.22 19.27 2.44
N ASN A 3 22.23 20.10 2.11
CA ASN A 3 20.95 20.10 2.81
C ASN A 3 20.28 18.74 2.58
N VAL A 4 20.18 17.92 3.64
CA VAL A 4 19.66 16.54 3.59
C VAL A 4 18.30 16.49 2.88
N LYS A 5 17.47 17.50 3.12
CA LYS A 5 16.17 17.70 2.47
C LYS A 5 16.27 17.81 0.94
N ASN A 6 17.25 18.55 0.42
CA ASN A 6 17.39 18.77 -1.02
C ASN A 6 17.75 17.48 -1.75
N GLU A 7 18.57 16.62 -1.13
CA GLU A 7 18.96 15.33 -1.69
C GLU A 7 17.86 14.28 -1.59
N GLU A 8 17.13 14.25 -0.46
CA GLU A 8 16.05 13.29 -0.21
C GLU A 8 14.90 13.47 -1.21
N PHE A 9 14.50 14.72 -1.44
CA PHE A 9 13.41 15.08 -2.34
C PHE A 9 13.85 15.39 -3.77
N ARG A 10 15.15 15.33 -4.08
CA ARG A 10 15.72 15.67 -5.40
C ARG A 10 15.29 17.05 -5.91
N LEU A 11 15.24 18.06 -5.04
CA LEU A 11 14.64 19.37 -5.35
C LEU A 11 15.23 20.07 -6.58
N HIS A 12 16.52 19.87 -6.87
CA HIS A 12 17.18 20.47 -8.05
C HIS A 12 16.75 19.85 -9.39
N SER A 13 15.99 18.76 -9.34
CA SER A 13 15.45 18.07 -10.53
C SER A 13 13.96 18.36 -10.72
N ILE A 14 13.33 19.18 -9.86
CA ILE A 14 11.88 19.46 -9.87
C ILE A 14 11.68 20.94 -10.22
N PHE A 15 10.72 21.22 -11.09
CA PHE A 15 10.55 22.52 -11.73
C PHE A 15 9.08 22.95 -11.74
N VAL A 16 8.88 24.26 -11.91
CA VAL A 16 7.58 24.82 -12.28
C VAL A 16 7.45 24.75 -13.80
N ILE A 17 6.31 24.23 -14.26
CA ILE A 17 5.92 24.21 -15.68
C ILE A 17 4.81 25.25 -15.87
N GLU A 18 4.99 26.18 -16.80
CA GLU A 18 3.95 27.12 -17.24
C GLU A 18 3.73 26.94 -18.74
N SER A 19 2.51 26.56 -19.13
CA SER A 19 2.09 26.55 -20.53
C SER A 19 1.18 27.74 -20.82
N VAL A 20 1.34 28.34 -22.00
CA VAL A 20 0.60 29.54 -22.42
C VAL A 20 0.04 29.33 -23.82
N ASN A 21 -1.24 29.65 -24.02
CA ASN A 21 -1.86 29.62 -25.34
C ASN A 21 -1.96 31.01 -25.99
N ASN A 22 -2.39 31.04 -27.25
CA ASN A 22 -2.54 32.26 -28.04
C ASN A 22 -3.49 33.32 -27.44
N ASN A 23 -4.42 32.89 -26.57
CA ASN A 23 -5.37 33.76 -25.89
C ASN A 23 -4.84 34.30 -24.55
N GLY A 24 -3.59 33.98 -24.19
CA GLY A 24 -2.97 34.36 -22.93
C GLY A 24 -3.45 33.54 -21.73
N LYS A 25 -4.21 32.45 -21.93
CA LYS A 25 -4.54 31.50 -20.87
C LYS A 25 -3.26 30.80 -20.44
N LYS A 26 -3.01 30.80 -19.13
CA LYS A 26 -1.85 30.15 -18.52
C LYS A 26 -2.31 28.98 -17.65
N ILE A 27 -1.61 27.86 -17.75
CA ILE A 27 -1.72 26.75 -16.80
C ILE A 27 -0.35 26.56 -16.15
N ARG A 28 -0.35 26.41 -14.83
CA ARG A 28 0.85 26.19 -14.04
C ARG A 28 0.77 24.87 -13.30
N GLY A 29 1.84 24.09 -13.40
CA GLY A 29 2.01 22.83 -12.70
C GLY A 29 3.45 22.58 -12.30
N SER A 30 3.73 21.34 -11.95
CA SER A 30 5.05 20.83 -11.59
C SER A 30 5.55 19.85 -12.64
N GLY A 31 6.87 19.68 -12.72
CA GLY A 31 7.49 18.67 -13.56
C GLY A 31 8.87 18.32 -13.04
N PHE A 32 9.48 17.26 -13.55
CA PHE A 32 10.82 16.86 -13.10
C PHE A 32 11.67 16.29 -14.22
N ALA A 33 12.98 16.51 -14.13
CA ALA A 33 13.95 15.94 -15.05
C ALA A 33 14.12 14.44 -14.84
N ILE A 34 14.10 13.71 -15.95
CA ILE A 34 14.42 12.28 -16.01
C ILE A 34 15.76 12.02 -16.71
N SER A 35 16.35 13.05 -17.30
CA SER A 35 17.71 13.05 -17.87
C SER A 35 18.19 14.48 -18.07
N GLU A 36 19.35 14.67 -18.70
CA GLU A 36 19.89 16.01 -19.00
C GLU A 36 18.98 16.85 -19.92
N ASN A 37 18.17 16.21 -20.77
CA ASN A 37 17.43 16.88 -21.85
C ASN A 37 15.91 16.66 -21.79
N TYR A 38 15.40 15.90 -20.81
CA TYR A 38 14.01 15.47 -20.82
C TYR A 38 13.32 15.64 -19.46
N ILE A 39 12.05 16.06 -19.51
CA ILE A 39 11.20 16.33 -18.34
C ILE A 39 9.89 15.55 -18.46
N LEU A 40 9.43 14.96 -17.35
CA LEU A 40 8.06 14.45 -17.22
C LEU A 40 7.19 15.44 -16.46
N THR A 41 5.91 15.50 -16.84
CA THR A 41 4.87 16.29 -16.19
C THR A 41 3.49 15.66 -16.41
N ALA A 42 2.44 16.20 -15.79
CA ALA A 42 1.06 15.84 -16.09
C ALA A 42 0.61 16.48 -17.41
N ASN A 43 -0.17 15.76 -18.22
CA ASN A 43 -0.57 16.23 -19.54
C ASN A 43 -1.47 17.47 -19.47
N HIS A 44 -2.40 17.54 -18.53
CA HIS A 44 -3.26 18.72 -18.35
C HIS A 44 -2.51 19.98 -17.88
N ASN A 45 -1.21 19.90 -17.57
CA ASN A 45 -0.37 21.10 -17.41
C ASN A 45 -0.12 21.80 -18.75
N LEU A 46 -0.36 21.13 -19.88
CA LEU A 46 -0.30 21.68 -21.21
C LEU A 46 -1.68 22.21 -21.60
N VAL A 47 -1.79 23.53 -21.71
CA VAL A 47 -3.02 24.16 -22.18
C VAL A 47 -3.29 23.78 -23.64
N GLU A 48 -4.57 23.57 -23.98
CA GLU A 48 -4.98 23.38 -25.37
C GLU A 48 -4.47 24.54 -26.26
N ASP A 49 -3.97 24.17 -27.44
CA ASP A 49 -3.33 25.07 -28.41
C ASP A 49 -2.20 25.92 -27.80
N TYR A 50 -1.38 25.32 -26.92
CA TYR A 50 -0.22 26.00 -26.35
C TYR A 50 0.70 26.55 -27.44
N GLN A 51 1.21 27.75 -27.21
CA GLN A 51 2.20 28.41 -28.06
C GLN A 51 3.62 28.18 -27.53
N SER A 52 3.77 28.18 -26.20
CA SER A 52 5.05 27.94 -25.54
C SER A 52 4.87 27.24 -24.20
N ILE A 53 5.90 26.48 -23.83
CA ILE A 53 6.02 25.82 -22.54
C ILE A 53 7.31 26.31 -21.90
N LYS A 54 7.17 26.97 -20.75
CA LYS A 54 8.26 27.54 -19.97
C LYS A 54 8.53 26.70 -18.75
N VAL A 55 9.81 26.51 -18.46
CA VAL A 55 10.27 25.79 -17.27
C VAL A 55 11.12 26.71 -16.40
N TYR A 56 10.83 26.73 -15.11
CA TYR A 56 11.53 27.55 -14.13
C TYR A 56 12.25 26.66 -13.12
N LYS A 57 13.56 26.87 -12.95
CA LYS A 57 14.43 26.03 -12.10
C LYS A 57 14.22 26.21 -10.60
N SER A 58 13.69 27.35 -10.19
CA SER A 58 13.40 27.65 -8.78
C SER A 58 12.37 28.76 -8.65
N THR A 59 11.89 28.96 -7.43
CA THR A 59 11.12 30.12 -6.99
C THR A 59 11.74 31.44 -7.48
N ASP A 60 13.05 31.62 -7.28
CA ASP A 60 13.74 32.86 -7.64
C ASP A 60 13.74 33.06 -9.16
N HIS A 61 13.99 32.00 -9.93
CA HIS A 61 13.93 32.05 -11.39
C HIS A 61 12.53 32.41 -11.90
N LEU A 62 11.48 31.97 -11.20
CA LEU A 62 10.11 32.32 -11.54
C LEU A 62 9.80 33.79 -11.25
N VAL A 63 10.27 34.32 -10.12
CA VAL A 63 10.13 35.74 -9.76
C VAL A 63 10.94 36.64 -10.70
N GLU A 64 12.11 36.19 -11.14
CA GLU A 64 12.97 36.88 -12.10
C GLU A 64 12.53 36.68 -13.57
N GLU A 65 11.45 35.92 -13.81
CA GLU A 65 10.98 35.50 -15.13
C GLU A 65 12.06 34.81 -16.01
N LYS A 66 13.02 34.17 -15.35
CA LYS A 66 14.13 33.45 -15.98
C LYS A 66 13.77 31.99 -16.25
N SER A 67 13.08 31.76 -17.36
CA SER A 67 12.72 30.43 -17.85
C SER A 67 13.64 29.91 -18.95
N PHE A 68 13.48 28.64 -19.28
CA PHE A 68 13.91 28.05 -20.55
C PHE A 68 12.73 27.38 -21.25
N GLU A 69 12.81 27.25 -22.57
CA GLU A 69 11.75 26.64 -23.37
C GLU A 69 11.95 25.14 -23.56
N VAL A 70 10.83 24.44 -23.67
CA VAL A 70 10.75 23.00 -23.94
C VAL A 70 9.69 22.72 -24.99
N SER A 71 9.84 21.62 -25.72
CA SER A 71 8.84 21.12 -26.67
C SER A 71 8.22 19.83 -26.17
N CYS A 72 6.90 19.68 -26.29
CA CYS A 72 6.24 18.40 -26.03
C CYS A 72 6.57 17.40 -27.14
N ILE A 73 7.09 16.24 -26.76
CA ILE A 73 7.46 15.17 -27.69
C ILE A 73 6.37 14.12 -27.78
N ILE A 74 5.74 13.84 -26.64
CA ILE A 74 4.61 12.93 -26.53
C ILE A 74 3.72 13.38 -25.37
N SER A 75 2.42 13.38 -25.63
CA SER A 75 1.33 13.68 -24.70
C SER A 75 0.37 12.49 -24.71
N ASN A 76 0.06 11.94 -23.55
CA ASN A 76 -0.88 10.84 -23.41
C ASN A 76 -2.07 11.29 -22.57
N ASP A 77 -3.21 11.53 -23.22
CA ASP A 77 -4.44 12.01 -22.55
C ASP A 77 -5.03 10.96 -21.61
N LYS A 78 -4.84 9.67 -21.91
CA LYS A 78 -5.41 8.56 -21.12
C LYS A 78 -4.72 8.44 -19.77
N LEU A 79 -3.39 8.48 -19.77
CA LEU A 79 -2.59 8.44 -18.54
C LEU A 79 -2.41 9.84 -17.93
N ASP A 80 -2.79 10.91 -18.64
CA ASP A 80 -2.53 12.28 -18.21
C ASP A 80 -1.05 12.56 -17.92
N VAL A 81 -0.16 12.08 -18.81
CA VAL A 81 1.30 12.26 -18.72
C VAL A 81 1.84 12.86 -20.01
N ALA A 82 2.80 13.79 -19.89
CA ALA A 82 3.53 14.35 -21.03
C ALA A 82 5.06 14.30 -20.82
N LEU A 83 5.79 14.10 -21.92
CA LEU A 83 7.24 14.10 -21.98
C LEU A 83 7.72 15.28 -22.83
N LEU A 84 8.59 16.09 -22.24
CA LEU A 84 9.09 17.33 -22.82
C LEU A 84 10.58 17.25 -23.11
N GLU A 85 11.02 17.81 -24.24
CA GLU A 85 12.42 17.97 -24.63
C GLU A 85 12.91 19.38 -24.31
N ILE A 86 14.12 19.48 -23.79
CA ILE A 86 14.79 20.75 -23.53
C ILE A 86 15.57 21.17 -24.79
N ILE A 87 15.29 22.38 -25.28
CA ILE A 87 15.79 22.84 -26.57
C ILE A 87 17.17 23.51 -26.42
N ASP A 88 17.32 24.42 -25.46
CA ASP A 88 18.42 25.39 -25.44
C ASP A 88 19.46 25.17 -24.34
N GLN A 89 19.31 24.15 -23.51
CA GLN A 89 20.26 23.88 -22.42
C GLN A 89 20.20 22.42 -21.94
N LYS A 90 21.13 22.09 -21.05
CA LYS A 90 21.16 20.80 -20.34
C LYS A 90 20.94 21.00 -18.85
N LEU A 91 20.36 19.99 -18.22
CA LEU A 91 20.21 19.91 -16.77
C LEU A 91 21.31 19.05 -16.16
N GLU A 92 21.82 19.47 -15.00
CA GLU A 92 22.89 18.76 -14.29
C GLU A 92 22.38 17.62 -13.42
N LYS A 93 21.10 17.66 -13.03
CA LYS A 93 20.47 16.74 -12.09
C LYS A 93 19.15 16.24 -12.67
N HIS A 94 18.87 14.97 -12.44
CA HIS A 94 17.64 14.29 -12.82
C HIS A 94 17.25 13.26 -11.75
N ILE A 95 16.08 12.67 -11.90
CA ILE A 95 15.55 11.60 -11.07
C ILE A 95 15.43 10.36 -11.95
N ASP A 96 16.09 9.26 -11.54
CA ASP A 96 15.97 7.98 -12.24
C ASP A 96 14.57 7.40 -12.07
N LEU A 97 14.11 6.68 -13.09
CA LEU A 97 12.82 5.98 -13.03
C LEU A 97 13.00 4.64 -12.33
N TYR A 98 12.05 4.27 -11.47
CA TYR A 98 12.08 3.02 -10.72
C TYR A 98 10.84 2.18 -11.00
N LEU A 99 11.06 1.08 -11.70
CA LEU A 99 10.04 0.08 -12.02
C LEU A 99 9.88 -0.88 -10.82
N THR A 100 8.80 -0.69 -10.06
CA THR A 100 8.54 -1.43 -8.82
C THR A 100 7.05 -1.63 -8.59
N SER A 101 6.71 -2.64 -7.79
CA SER A 101 5.37 -2.82 -7.25
C SER A 101 5.13 -1.88 -6.06
N ILE A 102 4.02 -1.13 -6.10
CA ILE A 102 3.67 -0.15 -5.06
C ILE A 102 2.68 -0.78 -4.07
N ASN A 103 3.07 -0.91 -2.81
CA ASN A 103 2.21 -1.45 -1.75
C ASN A 103 1.50 -0.35 -0.96
N ILE A 104 0.33 -0.67 -0.40
CA ILE A 104 -0.40 0.22 0.51
C ILE A 104 0.40 0.42 1.82
N ASP A 105 0.25 1.61 2.40
CA ASP A 105 0.94 2.17 3.58
C ASP A 105 2.45 2.41 3.40
N SER A 106 2.98 2.23 2.19
CA SER A 106 4.35 2.58 1.89
C SER A 106 4.57 4.08 2.02
N GLU A 107 5.61 4.47 2.76
CA GLU A 107 6.04 5.87 2.87
C GLU A 107 6.80 6.28 1.62
N VAL A 108 6.35 7.39 1.04
CA VAL A 108 6.92 7.97 -0.18
C VAL A 108 7.02 9.47 -0.01
N LEU A 109 7.85 10.09 -0.85
CA LEU A 109 8.11 11.52 -0.84
C LEU A 109 7.49 12.13 -2.09
N THR A 110 6.98 13.35 -1.99
CA THR A 110 6.62 14.12 -3.18
C THR A 110 6.91 15.59 -2.96
N CYS A 111 7.19 16.30 -4.04
CA CYS A 111 7.45 17.72 -3.99
C CYS A 111 7.02 18.36 -5.31
N GLY A 112 6.27 19.45 -5.21
CA GLY A 112 5.85 20.28 -6.32
C GLY A 112 5.62 21.72 -5.86
N TYR A 113 4.91 22.50 -6.67
CA TYR A 113 4.75 23.94 -6.50
C TYR A 113 3.28 24.36 -6.39
N PRO A 114 2.63 24.09 -5.24
CA PRO A 114 1.22 24.40 -5.05
C PRO A 114 0.95 25.90 -5.13
N LEU A 115 -0.14 26.30 -5.78
CA LEU A 115 -0.54 27.71 -5.98
C LEU A 115 -0.63 28.48 -4.66
N GLU A 116 -1.14 27.84 -3.60
CA GLU A 116 -1.29 28.46 -2.28
C GLU A 116 0.04 28.83 -1.60
N LYS A 117 1.14 28.17 -1.95
CA LYS A 117 2.48 28.49 -1.44
C LYS A 117 3.19 29.51 -2.33
N GLY A 118 2.45 30.14 -3.24
CA GLY A 118 2.98 31.09 -4.21
C GLY A 118 3.91 30.40 -5.19
N TYR A 119 5.21 30.52 -4.94
CA TYR A 119 6.27 30.01 -5.81
C TYR A 119 7.20 29.03 -5.11
N HIS A 120 6.95 28.72 -3.83
CA HIS A 120 7.81 27.85 -3.04
C HIS A 120 7.51 26.37 -3.29
N ASP A 121 8.57 25.56 -3.28
CA ASP A 121 8.44 24.11 -3.27
C ASP A 121 7.74 23.63 -1.99
N ALA A 122 6.94 22.58 -2.11
CA ALA A 122 6.21 21.96 -1.01
C ALA A 122 6.55 20.47 -0.87
N PRO A 123 7.75 20.15 -0.33
CA PRO A 123 8.17 18.78 -0.08
C PRO A 123 7.39 18.20 1.09
N ILE A 124 6.73 17.07 0.85
CA ILE A 124 5.87 16.39 1.82
C ILE A 124 6.16 14.90 1.85
N LYS A 125 6.06 14.32 3.05
CA LYS A 125 6.07 12.87 3.26
C LYS A 125 4.63 12.39 3.29
N VAL A 126 4.31 11.39 2.47
CA VAL A 126 2.95 10.86 2.32
C VAL A 126 2.99 9.34 2.33
N LYS A 127 1.85 8.70 2.56
CA LYS A 127 1.70 7.25 2.51
C LYS A 127 0.84 6.86 1.32
N VAL A 128 1.16 5.74 0.68
CA VAL A 128 0.26 5.12 -0.32
C VAL A 128 -1.00 4.67 0.40
N THR A 129 -2.17 5.18 0.00
CA THR A 129 -3.45 4.86 0.64
C THR A 129 -4.24 3.80 -0.12
N ASN A 130 -3.97 3.65 -1.41
CA ASN A 130 -4.60 2.67 -2.27
C ASN A 130 -3.70 2.30 -3.46
N ASN A 131 -3.89 1.12 -4.03
CA ASN A 131 -3.23 0.66 -5.26
C ASN A 131 -4.28 0.03 -6.17
N PHE A 132 -4.19 0.30 -7.47
CA PHE A 132 -5.16 -0.11 -8.47
C PHE A 132 -4.61 -1.07 -9.54
N ASP A 133 -3.44 -1.68 -9.32
CA ASP A 133 -2.80 -2.62 -10.27
C ASP A 133 -3.77 -3.74 -10.75
N ASN A 134 -4.75 -4.10 -9.92
CA ASN A 134 -5.72 -5.17 -10.22
C ASN A 134 -7.07 -4.65 -10.76
N ILE A 135 -7.25 -3.33 -10.91
CA ILE A 135 -8.50 -2.70 -11.36
C ILE A 135 -8.33 -2.21 -12.79
N LYS A 136 -8.84 -3.00 -13.76
CA LYS A 136 -8.69 -2.70 -15.20
C LYS A 136 -9.37 -1.39 -15.65
N GLU A 137 -10.39 -0.95 -14.93
CA GLU A 137 -11.19 0.23 -15.26
C GLU A 137 -10.69 1.49 -14.55
N SER A 138 -9.62 1.40 -13.75
CA SER A 138 -9.09 2.56 -13.03
C SER A 138 -8.36 3.50 -13.99
N ASP A 139 -8.67 4.80 -13.91
CA ASP A 139 -7.94 5.86 -14.62
C ASP A 139 -6.58 6.17 -13.97
N TYR A 140 -6.35 5.68 -12.75
CA TYR A 140 -5.14 5.95 -11.96
C TYR A 140 -4.47 4.66 -11.49
N SER A 141 -3.17 4.73 -11.21
CA SER A 141 -2.38 3.57 -10.75
C SER A 141 -2.43 3.38 -9.24
N PHE A 142 -2.35 4.47 -8.48
CA PHE A 142 -2.38 4.42 -7.00
C PHE A 142 -2.78 5.78 -6.39
N GLU A 143 -3.07 5.75 -5.10
CA GLU A 143 -3.39 6.94 -4.30
C GLU A 143 -2.34 7.17 -3.22
N VAL A 144 -2.07 8.43 -2.90
CA VAL A 144 -1.31 8.83 -1.72
C VAL A 144 -2.10 9.80 -0.84
N SER A 145 -1.77 9.81 0.45
CA SER A 145 -2.39 10.68 1.46
C SER A 145 -2.05 12.15 1.21
N GLN A 146 -2.92 13.06 1.65
CA GLN A 146 -2.57 14.48 1.77
C GLN A 146 -1.75 14.76 3.04
N SER A 147 -1.05 15.89 3.04
CA SER A 147 -0.24 16.43 4.13
C SER A 147 -0.99 17.59 4.78
N PRO A 148 -1.00 17.71 6.12
CA PRO A 148 -1.65 18.83 6.80
C PRO A 148 -0.99 20.19 6.51
N THR A 149 0.19 20.19 5.88
CA THR A 149 0.92 21.42 5.52
C THR A 149 0.41 22.11 4.25
N ILE A 150 -0.43 21.45 3.46
CA ILE A 150 -0.97 21.95 2.19
C ILE A 150 -2.49 21.81 2.22
N THR A 151 -3.23 22.87 1.91
CA THR A 151 -4.71 22.84 1.90
C THR A 151 -5.31 22.75 0.50
N ASN A 152 -4.60 23.26 -0.50
CA ASN A 152 -4.92 23.21 -1.91
C ASN A 152 -3.70 22.71 -2.70
N TYR A 153 -3.88 21.63 -3.46
CA TYR A 153 -2.82 20.99 -4.22
C TYR A 153 -2.75 21.45 -5.69
N GLU A 154 -3.59 22.38 -6.12
CA GLU A 154 -3.46 23.00 -7.45
C GLU A 154 -2.01 23.43 -7.70
N GLY A 155 -1.44 23.06 -8.85
CA GLY A 155 -0.03 23.31 -9.20
C GLY A 155 0.94 22.18 -8.82
N MET A 156 0.53 21.19 -8.02
CA MET A 156 1.34 20.00 -7.72
C MET A 156 1.30 18.94 -8.84
N SER A 157 0.33 18.99 -9.73
CA SER A 157 0.23 18.04 -10.85
C SER A 157 1.51 18.00 -11.67
N GLY A 158 1.97 16.80 -11.98
CA GLY A 158 3.26 16.51 -12.63
C GLY A 158 4.44 16.37 -11.66
N ALA A 159 4.24 16.55 -10.34
CA ALA A 159 5.25 16.28 -9.33
C ALA A 159 5.61 14.79 -9.26
N PRO A 160 6.88 14.43 -9.04
CA PRO A 160 7.30 13.05 -8.86
C PRO A 160 6.82 12.51 -7.49
N VAL A 161 6.47 11.23 -7.48
CA VAL A 161 6.38 10.40 -6.28
C VAL A 161 7.69 9.62 -6.17
N ILE A 162 8.43 9.84 -5.10
CA ILE A 162 9.82 9.42 -4.92
C ILE A 162 9.92 8.37 -3.82
N TYR A 163 10.61 7.27 -4.13
CA TYR A 163 11.09 6.29 -3.15
C TYR A 163 12.58 6.06 -3.35
N ASN A 164 13.35 6.08 -2.25
CA ASN A 164 14.81 5.91 -2.26
C ASN A 164 15.52 6.73 -3.37
N LYS A 165 15.14 8.00 -3.50
CA LYS A 165 15.68 8.98 -4.46
C LYS A 165 15.39 8.71 -5.95
N ASN A 166 14.54 7.73 -6.25
CA ASN A 166 14.07 7.40 -7.60
C ASN A 166 12.56 7.66 -7.71
N CYS A 167 12.08 7.89 -8.92
CA CYS A 167 10.67 8.16 -9.20
C CYS A 167 9.90 6.85 -9.40
N ILE A 168 8.82 6.64 -8.65
CA ILE A 168 7.91 5.48 -8.78
C ILE A 168 6.57 5.84 -9.44
N GLY A 169 6.27 7.14 -9.57
CA GLY A 169 5.08 7.62 -10.24
C GLY A 169 4.98 9.14 -10.28
N ILE A 170 3.90 9.66 -10.84
CA ILE A 170 3.66 11.08 -11.06
C ILE A 170 2.29 11.45 -10.49
N LEU A 171 2.20 12.52 -9.70
CA LEU A 171 0.92 13.06 -9.25
C LEU A 171 0.16 13.68 -10.42
N VAL A 172 -1.12 13.36 -10.56
CA VAL A 172 -1.95 13.89 -11.65
C VAL A 172 -3.16 14.65 -11.12
N VAL A 173 -3.88 14.13 -10.13
CA VAL A 173 -5.17 14.71 -9.72
C VAL A 173 -5.30 14.75 -8.20
N GLN A 174 -5.93 15.80 -7.69
CA GLN A 174 -6.45 15.85 -6.31
C GLN A 174 -7.95 15.52 -6.33
N GLN A 175 -8.41 14.65 -5.43
CA GLN A 175 -9.84 14.45 -5.21
C GLN A 175 -10.20 14.72 -3.75
N GLY A 176 -11.16 15.61 -3.56
CA GLY A 176 -11.61 16.03 -2.23
C GLY A 176 -10.45 16.57 -1.39
N LYS A 177 -10.52 16.34 -0.07
CA LYS A 177 -9.58 16.89 0.91
C LYS A 177 -8.59 15.89 1.49
N ASN A 178 -8.59 14.65 0.99
CA ASN A 178 -7.87 13.56 1.66
C ASN A 178 -6.93 12.77 0.72
N THR A 179 -7.12 12.85 -0.60
CA THR A 179 -6.49 11.93 -1.54
C THR A 179 -5.81 12.65 -2.70
N LEU A 180 -4.66 12.14 -3.12
CA LEU A 180 -3.94 12.52 -4.34
C LEU A 180 -3.76 11.27 -5.21
N TYR A 181 -4.11 11.37 -6.48
CA TYR A 181 -3.96 10.29 -7.47
C TYR A 181 -2.66 10.40 -8.22
N ALA A 182 -2.07 9.25 -8.51
CA ALA A 182 -0.81 9.14 -9.22
C ALA A 182 -0.84 8.04 -10.29
N ILE A 183 0.00 8.23 -11.31
CA ILE A 183 0.29 7.23 -12.34
C ILE A 183 1.67 6.63 -12.06
N SER A 184 1.76 5.31 -12.05
CA SER A 184 3.00 4.59 -11.78
C SER A 184 3.94 4.61 -12.98
N ILE A 185 5.24 4.52 -12.74
CA ILE A 185 6.24 4.32 -13.82
C ILE A 185 5.95 3.03 -14.58
N LYS A 186 5.43 2.00 -13.90
CA LYS A 186 5.01 0.75 -14.53
C LYS A 186 3.94 0.97 -15.59
N ASP A 187 2.87 1.71 -15.27
CA ASP A 187 1.78 1.95 -16.23
C ASP A 187 2.22 2.89 -17.38
N ILE A 188 3.11 3.84 -17.10
CA ILE A 188 3.76 4.68 -18.13
C ILE A 188 4.55 3.82 -19.12
N LEU A 189 5.25 2.78 -18.65
CA LEU A 189 6.04 1.87 -19.49
C LEU A 189 5.23 0.70 -20.07
N ASP A 190 4.03 0.44 -19.56
CA ASP A 190 3.10 -0.51 -20.18
C ASP A 190 2.42 0.10 -21.41
N ASP A 191 2.27 1.43 -21.47
CA ASP A 191 1.89 2.15 -22.68
C ASP A 191 3.00 2.05 -23.75
N LYS A 192 2.62 1.56 -24.93
CA LYS A 192 3.58 1.25 -26.00
C LYS A 192 4.30 2.50 -26.51
N GLU A 193 3.57 3.60 -26.70
CA GLU A 193 4.12 4.80 -27.34
C GLU A 193 5.11 5.50 -26.40
N LEU A 194 4.73 5.64 -25.13
CA LEU A 194 5.60 6.16 -24.08
C LEU A 194 6.83 5.27 -23.88
N ARG A 195 6.65 3.94 -23.81
CA ARG A 195 7.76 3.00 -23.65
C ARG A 195 8.77 3.09 -24.79
N ASP A 196 8.29 3.04 -26.04
CA ASP A 196 9.16 3.06 -27.21
C ASP A 196 9.96 4.39 -27.22
N LYS A 197 9.31 5.51 -26.89
CA LYS A 197 9.98 6.80 -26.81
C LYS A 197 11.00 6.90 -25.68
N ILE A 198 10.67 6.44 -24.48
CA ILE A 198 11.57 6.45 -23.32
C ILE A 198 12.80 5.57 -23.60
N ASN A 199 12.60 4.40 -24.24
CA ASN A 199 13.69 3.51 -24.63
C ASN A 199 14.62 4.15 -25.67
N ASP A 200 14.06 4.82 -26.69
CA ASP A 200 14.84 5.51 -27.73
C ASP A 200 15.73 6.62 -27.15
N ILE A 201 15.28 7.27 -26.07
CA ILE A 201 16.02 8.33 -25.38
C ILE A 201 17.16 7.76 -24.51
N GLY A 202 17.05 6.50 -24.06
CA GLY A 202 18.05 5.86 -23.21
C GLY A 202 18.05 6.33 -21.76
N ILE A 203 16.87 6.60 -21.19
CA ILE A 203 16.71 6.99 -19.78
C ILE A 203 17.09 5.83 -18.87
N ASN A 204 17.74 6.14 -17.74
CA ASN A 204 18.07 5.13 -16.74
C ASN A 204 16.79 4.66 -16.02
N ILE A 205 16.48 3.37 -16.15
CA ILE A 205 15.37 2.72 -15.47
C ILE A 205 15.95 1.65 -14.56
N THR A 206 15.80 1.87 -13.25
CA THR A 206 16.12 0.85 -12.25
C THR A 206 14.89 -0.04 -12.08
N SER A 207 15.09 -1.35 -11.95
CA SER A 207 14.03 -2.29 -11.60
C SER A 207 14.25 -2.80 -10.18
N GLN A 208 13.16 -3.06 -9.46
CA GLN A 208 13.21 -3.69 -8.14
C GLN A 208 14.04 -4.98 -8.20
N GLU A 209 15.01 -5.13 -7.29
CA GLU A 209 15.76 -6.39 -7.15
C GLU A 209 14.80 -7.49 -6.66
N GLY A 210 15.02 -8.73 -7.10
CA GLY A 210 14.07 -9.83 -6.85
C GLY A 210 12.96 -9.87 -7.90
N PHE A 211 12.34 -11.03 -8.11
CA PHE A 211 11.16 -11.11 -8.96
C PHE A 211 10.10 -10.15 -8.44
N ASP A 212 9.53 -9.30 -9.31
CA ASP A 212 8.22 -8.67 -9.11
C ASP A 212 7.26 -9.82 -8.81
N TYR A 213 7.08 -10.13 -7.52
CA TYR A 213 6.23 -11.22 -7.09
C TYR A 213 4.82 -10.82 -7.49
N LYS A 214 4.36 -11.40 -8.59
CA LYS A 214 2.98 -11.33 -8.98
C LYS A 214 2.25 -12.36 -8.12
N PRO A 215 1.48 -11.94 -7.10
CA PRO A 215 0.63 -12.89 -6.41
C PRO A 215 -0.23 -13.61 -7.46
N PRO A 216 -0.54 -14.91 -7.26
CA PRO A 216 -1.53 -15.56 -8.10
C PRO A 216 -2.82 -14.74 -8.07
N GLU A 217 -3.63 -14.80 -9.15
CA GLU A 217 -4.93 -14.13 -9.19
C GLU A 217 -5.68 -14.43 -7.90
N LEU A 218 -5.94 -13.37 -7.14
CA LEU A 218 -6.60 -13.49 -5.85
C LEU A 218 -8.10 -13.66 -6.07
N PHE A 219 -8.72 -14.40 -5.17
CA PHE A 219 -10.17 -14.48 -5.13
C PHE A 219 -10.76 -13.11 -4.84
N LYS A 220 -12.04 -12.92 -5.17
CA LYS A 220 -12.73 -11.67 -4.87
C LYS A 220 -12.75 -11.45 -3.36
N SER A 221 -12.41 -10.23 -2.95
CA SER A 221 -12.47 -9.82 -1.55
C SER A 221 -13.90 -9.88 -1.02
N PRO A 222 -14.12 -10.42 0.19
CA PRO A 222 -15.38 -10.29 0.89
C PRO A 222 -15.53 -8.93 1.61
N PHE A 223 -14.48 -8.09 1.63
CA PHE A 223 -14.39 -6.88 2.43
C PHE A 223 -14.57 -5.59 1.62
N GLN A 224 -15.09 -4.58 2.32
CA GLN A 224 -15.09 -3.18 1.94
C GLN A 224 -14.36 -2.39 3.04
N TYR A 225 -13.29 -1.69 2.66
CA TYR A 225 -12.54 -0.83 3.58
C TYR A 225 -13.18 0.55 3.66
N CYS A 226 -14.24 0.65 4.47
CA CYS A 226 -15.04 1.88 4.56
C CYS A 226 -14.34 3.01 5.32
N ILE A 227 -13.29 2.71 6.12
CA ILE A 227 -12.47 3.71 6.81
C ILE A 227 -11.00 3.35 6.62
N ASN A 228 -10.19 4.29 6.11
CA ASN A 228 -8.73 4.20 6.12
C ASN A 228 -8.17 5.37 6.92
N CYS A 229 -7.85 5.14 8.20
CA CYS A 229 -7.50 6.23 9.10
C CYS A 229 -5.97 6.33 9.30
N TYR A 230 -5.39 7.33 8.62
CA TYR A 230 -3.96 7.65 8.61
C TYR A 230 -3.56 8.80 9.55
N GLU A 231 -4.51 9.39 10.29
CA GLU A 231 -4.29 10.56 11.15
C GLU A 231 -3.50 10.27 12.44
N GLY A 232 -2.95 9.06 12.60
CA GLY A 232 -2.11 8.68 13.73
C GLY A 232 -1.74 7.20 13.73
N ASP A 233 -0.88 6.81 14.67
CA ASP A 233 -0.40 5.44 14.82
C ASP A 233 -1.15 4.71 15.96
N PRO A 234 -1.44 3.40 15.80
CA PRO A 234 -1.27 2.63 14.57
C PRO A 234 -2.28 3.01 13.47
N ASN A 235 -1.93 2.69 12.22
CA ASN A 235 -2.89 2.77 11.12
C ASN A 235 -4.02 1.76 11.35
N ILE A 236 -5.27 2.21 11.16
CA ILE A 236 -6.44 1.36 11.33
C ILE A 236 -7.34 1.45 10.11
N LYS A 237 -7.67 0.28 9.54
CA LYS A 237 -8.68 0.09 8.51
C LYS A 237 -9.98 -0.45 9.14
N GLY A 238 -11.09 0.23 8.88
CA GLY A 238 -12.43 -0.22 9.25
C GLY A 238 -13.02 -1.09 8.15
N ILE A 239 -13.33 -2.34 8.47
CA ILE A 239 -13.86 -3.34 7.56
C ILE A 239 -15.39 -3.38 7.66
N ASP A 240 -16.05 -3.46 6.51
CA ASP A 240 -17.46 -3.80 6.35
C ASP A 240 -17.62 -4.89 5.27
N ILE A 241 -18.76 -5.58 5.25
CA ILE A 241 -19.18 -6.51 4.19
C ILE A 241 -20.41 -5.98 3.42
N GLY A 242 -20.89 -4.79 3.82
CA GLY A 242 -21.99 -4.08 3.21
C GLY A 242 -23.36 -4.55 3.71
N PHE A 243 -24.38 -3.76 3.33
CA PHE A 243 -25.78 -4.02 3.65
C PHE A 243 -26.64 -4.00 2.39
N THR A 244 -27.58 -4.93 2.30
CA THR A 244 -28.61 -4.97 1.26
C THR A 244 -29.97 -4.91 1.95
N PHE A 245 -30.81 -3.92 1.61
CA PHE A 245 -32.09 -3.67 2.29
C PHE A 245 -32.00 -3.58 3.83
N LYS A 246 -30.88 -3.01 4.35
CA LYS A 246 -30.53 -2.92 5.78
C LYS A 246 -30.21 -4.26 6.46
N GLU A 247 -30.09 -5.33 5.69
CA GLU A 247 -29.58 -6.63 6.17
C GLU A 247 -28.10 -6.73 5.86
N TRP A 248 -27.32 -7.20 6.83
CA TRP A 248 -25.88 -7.34 6.69
C TRP A 248 -25.56 -8.53 5.78
N ASN A 249 -24.65 -8.36 4.83
CA ASN A 249 -24.45 -9.29 3.71
C ASN A 249 -23.68 -10.58 4.08
N VAL A 250 -24.08 -11.27 5.14
CA VAL A 250 -23.41 -12.47 5.68
C VAL A 250 -23.28 -13.57 4.65
N GLN A 251 -24.34 -13.86 3.88
CA GLN A 251 -24.31 -14.91 2.86
C GLN A 251 -23.26 -14.64 1.77
N ASN A 252 -23.25 -13.44 1.20
CA ASN A 252 -22.24 -13.07 0.20
C ASN A 252 -20.83 -13.08 0.80
N PHE A 253 -20.68 -12.70 2.08
CA PHE A 253 -19.40 -12.82 2.78
C PHE A 253 -18.93 -14.27 2.88
N THR A 254 -19.78 -15.22 3.29
CA THR A 254 -19.39 -16.63 3.44
C THR A 254 -19.08 -17.29 2.10
N GLU A 255 -19.89 -17.01 1.06
CA GLU A 255 -19.66 -17.50 -0.31
C GLU A 255 -18.30 -17.04 -0.86
N LEU A 256 -17.94 -15.77 -0.63
CA LEU A 256 -16.63 -15.25 -1.05
C LEU A 256 -15.50 -15.81 -0.21
N LEU A 257 -15.69 -15.95 1.11
CA LEU A 257 -14.70 -16.48 2.03
C LEU A 257 -14.39 -17.97 1.78
N TYR A 258 -15.37 -18.74 1.27
CA TYR A 258 -15.22 -20.15 0.90
C TYR A 258 -14.02 -20.37 -0.04
N GLU A 259 -13.87 -19.52 -1.06
CA GLU A 259 -12.79 -19.63 -2.05
C GLU A 259 -11.39 -19.49 -1.42
N TRP A 260 -11.28 -18.76 -0.31
CA TRP A 260 -10.01 -18.53 0.38
C TRP A 260 -9.52 -19.71 1.23
N ILE A 261 -10.34 -20.73 1.48
CA ILE A 261 -9.98 -21.90 2.29
C ILE A 261 -8.73 -22.60 1.75
N ILE A 262 -8.57 -22.72 0.43
CA ILE A 262 -7.40 -23.37 -0.17
C ILE A 262 -6.13 -22.55 0.06
N ASP A 263 -6.19 -21.22 -0.07
CA ASP A 263 -5.03 -20.35 0.10
C ASP A 263 -4.60 -20.23 1.57
N TYR A 264 -5.58 -20.24 2.49
CA TYR A 264 -5.35 -20.16 3.93
C TYR A 264 -5.01 -21.52 4.56
N SER A 265 -5.57 -22.63 4.10
CA SER A 265 -5.37 -23.90 4.83
C SER A 265 -4.13 -24.66 4.36
N LEU A 266 -3.58 -24.33 3.19
CA LEU A 266 -2.48 -25.06 2.56
C LEU A 266 -1.31 -24.16 2.19
N SER A 267 -0.08 -24.61 2.49
CA SER A 267 1.14 -24.01 1.99
C SER A 267 1.25 -24.09 0.46
N ILE A 268 2.11 -23.26 -0.13
CA ILE A 268 2.41 -23.32 -1.58
C ILE A 268 2.94 -24.72 -1.96
N LYS A 269 3.76 -25.33 -1.10
CA LYS A 269 4.34 -26.65 -1.32
C LYS A 269 3.27 -27.75 -1.30
N GLU A 270 2.33 -27.71 -0.35
CA GLU A 270 1.21 -28.66 -0.29
C GLU A 270 0.32 -28.53 -1.53
N ARG A 271 0.00 -27.31 -1.95
CA ARG A 271 -0.78 -27.06 -3.18
C ARG A 271 -0.08 -27.58 -4.43
N LYS A 272 1.22 -27.31 -4.59
CA LYS A 272 2.02 -27.80 -5.75
C LYS A 272 2.16 -29.32 -5.79
N ASN A 273 2.27 -29.97 -4.63
CA ASN A 273 2.47 -31.41 -4.54
C ASN A 273 1.17 -32.22 -4.51
N PHE A 274 0.02 -31.55 -4.39
CA PHE A 274 -1.27 -32.22 -4.35
C PHE A 274 -1.59 -32.87 -5.70
N VAL A 275 -1.99 -34.14 -5.67
CA VAL A 275 -2.42 -34.90 -6.84
C VAL A 275 -3.92 -35.15 -6.76
N GLY A 276 -4.69 -34.48 -7.61
CA GLY A 276 -6.14 -34.63 -7.66
C GLY A 276 -6.80 -33.46 -8.40
N ASN A 277 -8.14 -33.48 -8.46
CA ASN A 277 -8.92 -32.37 -9.01
C ASN A 277 -9.23 -31.29 -7.95
N GLY A 278 -9.75 -30.14 -8.38
CA GLY A 278 -10.05 -29.01 -7.50
C GLY A 278 -10.99 -29.34 -6.33
N ARG A 279 -11.96 -30.25 -6.52
CA ARG A 279 -12.86 -30.68 -5.42
C ARG A 279 -12.12 -31.48 -4.36
N GLN A 280 -11.19 -32.35 -4.78
CA GLN A 280 -10.36 -33.11 -3.84
C GLN A 280 -9.38 -32.18 -3.11
N LEU A 281 -8.82 -31.18 -3.80
CA LEU A 281 -7.97 -30.17 -3.20
C LEU A 281 -8.72 -29.36 -2.14
N PHE A 282 -9.94 -28.92 -2.46
CA PHE A 282 -10.79 -28.21 -1.49
C PHE A 282 -11.09 -29.07 -0.26
N LYS A 283 -11.50 -30.33 -0.44
CA LYS A 283 -11.74 -31.25 0.68
C LYS A 283 -10.50 -31.43 1.57
N TYR A 284 -9.32 -31.51 0.95
CA TYR A 284 -8.07 -31.58 1.68
C TYR A 284 -7.79 -30.28 2.45
N ALA A 285 -7.93 -29.12 1.81
CA ALA A 285 -7.78 -27.82 2.46
C ALA A 285 -8.73 -27.66 3.65
N LYS A 286 -10.03 -27.92 3.44
CA LYS A 286 -11.05 -27.90 4.49
C LYS A 286 -10.70 -28.81 5.66
N SER A 287 -10.20 -30.03 5.42
CA SER A 287 -9.81 -30.93 6.51
C SER A 287 -8.67 -30.41 7.40
N ASN A 288 -7.93 -29.41 6.92
CA ASN A 288 -6.90 -28.70 7.68
C ASN A 288 -7.41 -27.38 8.28
N TYR A 289 -8.64 -26.96 7.98
CA TYR A 289 -9.26 -25.80 8.58
C TYR A 289 -9.84 -26.16 9.96
N PRO A 290 -9.50 -25.43 11.04
CA PRO A 290 -9.96 -25.75 12.38
C PRO A 290 -11.37 -25.18 12.64
N GLU A 291 -12.39 -25.86 12.12
CA GLU A 291 -13.82 -25.45 12.20
C GLU A 291 -14.33 -25.20 13.63
N ASP A 292 -13.77 -25.89 14.62
CA ASP A 292 -14.15 -25.77 16.04
C ASP A 292 -13.47 -24.59 16.79
N ASP A 293 -12.49 -23.92 16.17
CA ASP A 293 -11.75 -22.81 16.77
C ASP A 293 -12.27 -21.48 16.24
N LEU A 294 -13.02 -20.74 17.07
CA LEU A 294 -13.58 -19.44 16.66
C LEU A 294 -12.52 -18.44 16.20
N ASN A 295 -11.28 -18.54 16.69
CA ASN A 295 -10.18 -17.67 16.25
C ASN A 295 -9.76 -17.97 14.80
N ALA A 296 -10.05 -19.17 14.28
CA ALA A 296 -9.74 -19.56 12.92
C ALA A 296 -10.46 -18.69 11.89
N LEU A 297 -11.69 -18.24 12.19
CA LEU A 297 -12.42 -17.31 11.33
C LEU A 297 -11.70 -15.97 11.24
N ALA A 298 -11.27 -15.40 12.37
CA ALA A 298 -10.55 -14.14 12.37
C ALA A 298 -9.14 -14.26 11.77
N ASP A 299 -8.45 -15.38 11.97
CA ASP A 299 -7.17 -15.67 11.31
C ASP A 299 -7.31 -15.76 9.78
N LEU A 300 -8.38 -16.42 9.31
CA LEU A 300 -8.72 -16.46 7.89
C LEU A 300 -9.07 -15.06 7.36
N CYS A 301 -9.88 -14.29 8.09
CA CYS A 301 -10.20 -12.90 7.72
C CYS A 301 -8.95 -12.02 7.67
N LEU A 302 -8.03 -12.17 8.63
CA LEU A 302 -6.75 -11.47 8.63
C LEU A 302 -5.91 -11.85 7.41
N HIS A 303 -5.83 -13.14 7.09
CA HIS A 303 -5.15 -13.65 5.88
C HIS A 303 -5.72 -13.03 4.61
N VAL A 304 -7.05 -12.97 4.48
CA VAL A 304 -7.71 -12.32 3.34
C VAL A 304 -7.35 -10.83 3.28
N ALA A 305 -7.51 -10.12 4.39
CA ALA A 305 -7.28 -8.68 4.46
C ALA A 305 -5.85 -8.29 4.10
N ILE A 306 -4.86 -9.08 4.54
CA ILE A 306 -3.46 -8.83 4.16
C ILE A 306 -3.14 -9.26 2.73
N ARG A 307 -3.72 -10.37 2.23
CA ARG A 307 -3.46 -10.87 0.86
C ARG A 307 -3.98 -9.93 -0.21
N GLU A 308 -5.14 -9.31 0.02
CA GLU A 308 -5.72 -8.37 -0.93
C GLU A 308 -5.12 -6.96 -0.83
N SER A 309 -4.77 -6.51 0.39
CA SER A 309 -4.22 -5.17 0.60
C SER A 309 -2.73 -5.09 0.27
N TYR A 310 -2.01 -6.19 0.39
CA TYR A 310 -0.56 -6.23 0.26
C TYR A 310 -0.16 -7.44 -0.57
N LYS A 311 0.78 -7.27 -1.51
CA LYS A 311 1.29 -8.34 -2.39
C LYS A 311 2.13 -9.35 -1.60
N THR A 312 1.46 -10.09 -0.72
CA THR A 312 2.08 -10.95 0.29
C THR A 312 2.29 -12.36 -0.24
N ILE A 313 3.40 -12.96 0.17
CA ILE A 313 3.68 -14.38 0.01
C ILE A 313 3.27 -15.07 1.31
N PRO A 314 2.19 -15.88 1.33
CA PRO A 314 1.82 -16.63 2.53
C PRO A 314 2.87 -17.71 2.80
N ILE A 315 3.49 -17.66 3.98
CA ILE A 315 4.54 -18.60 4.39
C ILE A 315 3.97 -19.68 5.30
N MET A 316 3.24 -19.27 6.35
CA MET A 316 2.69 -20.19 7.35
C MET A 316 1.37 -19.66 7.88
N ASN A 317 0.29 -20.40 7.69
CA ASN A 317 -1.04 -19.90 8.04
C ASN A 317 -1.41 -20.16 9.52
N LYS A 318 -0.81 -21.20 10.14
CA LYS A 318 -0.94 -21.49 11.57
C LYS A 318 0.34 -22.11 12.14
N ILE A 319 0.87 -21.55 13.22
CA ILE A 319 1.93 -22.16 14.03
C ILE A 319 1.42 -22.30 15.45
N ILE A 320 1.50 -23.51 16.00
CA ILE A 320 1.30 -23.76 17.42
C ILE A 320 2.69 -23.75 18.06
N ASP A 321 2.96 -22.73 18.87
CA ASP A 321 4.21 -22.67 19.63
C ASP A 321 4.21 -23.71 20.78
N ILE A 322 5.37 -23.94 21.39
CA ILE A 322 5.62 -24.88 22.50
C ILE A 322 4.67 -24.64 23.69
N LYS A 323 4.08 -23.44 23.81
CA LYS A 323 3.08 -23.08 24.83
C LYS A 323 1.62 -23.30 24.39
N ASN A 324 1.36 -24.02 23.30
CA ASN A 324 0.05 -24.18 22.68
C ASN A 324 -0.63 -22.86 22.25
N LYS A 325 0.15 -21.77 22.12
CA LYS A 325 -0.37 -20.51 21.62
C LYS A 325 -0.36 -20.55 20.09
N THR A 326 -1.55 -20.42 19.53
CA THR A 326 -1.76 -20.30 18.10
C THR A 326 -1.38 -18.90 17.65
N PHE A 327 -0.69 -18.86 16.53
CA PHE A 327 -0.31 -17.65 15.86
C PHE A 327 -1.00 -17.53 14.51
N SER A 328 -1.62 -16.37 14.30
CA SER A 328 -2.26 -16.01 13.04
C SER A 328 -1.18 -15.76 11.98
N CYS A 329 -1.41 -16.29 10.77
CA CYS A 329 -0.77 -15.99 9.47
C CYS A 329 0.63 -15.30 9.49
N THR A 330 1.61 -15.95 8.87
CA THR A 330 2.94 -15.38 8.62
C THR A 330 3.19 -15.21 7.14
N HIS A 331 3.49 -13.98 6.73
CA HIS A 331 3.64 -13.58 5.34
C HIS A 331 4.99 -12.89 5.13
N ALA A 332 5.57 -13.02 3.94
CA ALA A 332 6.64 -12.14 3.47
C ALA A 332 6.03 -11.11 2.52
N VAL A 333 6.48 -9.86 2.63
CA VAL A 333 6.15 -8.79 1.68
C VAL A 333 7.44 -8.21 1.15
N LEU A 334 7.51 -8.09 -0.17
CA LEU A 334 8.52 -7.27 -0.81
C LEU A 334 7.96 -5.88 -0.98
N ASN A 335 8.46 -4.97 -0.16
CA ASN A 335 8.11 -3.57 -0.23
C ASN A 335 9.28 -2.78 -0.79
N PHE A 336 9.21 -2.51 -2.10
CA PHE A 336 10.37 -2.04 -2.86
C PHE A 336 11.58 -2.96 -2.62
N ASP A 337 12.75 -2.43 -2.27
CA ASP A 337 13.94 -3.24 -2.00
C ASP A 337 13.97 -3.86 -0.58
N LYS A 338 12.90 -3.73 0.23
CA LYS A 338 12.84 -4.23 1.61
C LYS A 338 12.04 -5.52 1.73
N LEU A 339 12.59 -6.49 2.46
CA LEU A 339 11.89 -7.70 2.88
C LEU A 339 11.24 -7.44 4.25
N GLU A 340 9.91 -7.32 4.24
CA GLU A 340 9.11 -7.21 5.44
C GLU A 340 8.57 -8.59 5.84
N LEU A 341 8.67 -8.92 7.13
CA LEU A 341 8.00 -10.09 7.68
C LEU A 341 6.75 -9.70 8.45
N TRP A 342 5.64 -10.27 8.07
CA TRP A 342 4.33 -9.98 8.62
C TRP A 342 3.88 -11.11 9.54
N ILE A 343 3.56 -10.78 10.78
CA ILE A 343 3.25 -11.75 11.84
C ILE A 343 1.89 -11.43 12.46
N GLY A 344 0.86 -12.20 12.11
CA GLY A 344 -0.51 -11.89 12.48
C GLY A 344 -0.85 -12.02 13.97
N ALA A 345 -1.77 -11.16 14.40
CA ALA A 345 -2.40 -11.16 15.72
C ALA A 345 -3.91 -10.92 15.62
N SER A 346 -4.69 -12.00 15.54
CA SER A 346 -6.15 -11.89 15.62
C SER A 346 -6.64 -11.85 17.07
N ALA A 347 -7.76 -11.16 17.31
CA ALA A 347 -8.50 -11.18 18.55
C ALA A 347 -10.00 -11.20 18.27
N VAL A 348 -10.70 -12.14 18.91
CA VAL A 348 -12.15 -12.35 18.76
C VAL A 348 -12.81 -12.32 20.12
N ASN A 349 -13.64 -11.31 20.36
CA ASN A 349 -14.30 -11.12 21.65
C ASN A 349 -15.66 -10.47 21.50
N LYS A 350 -16.56 -10.65 22.46
CA LYS A 350 -17.90 -10.03 22.40
C LYS A 350 -17.85 -8.50 22.46
N THR A 351 -16.88 -7.94 23.15
CA THR A 351 -16.71 -6.50 23.29
C THR A 351 -15.41 -6.04 22.64
N ILE A 352 -15.42 -4.79 22.19
CA ILE A 352 -14.23 -4.15 21.63
C ILE A 352 -13.11 -4.05 22.69
N GLU A 353 -13.42 -3.75 23.95
CA GLU A 353 -12.45 -3.62 25.02
C GLU A 353 -11.65 -4.92 25.22
N GLU A 354 -12.36 -6.06 25.30
CA GLU A 354 -11.74 -7.37 25.44
C GLU A 354 -10.92 -7.73 24.20
N ALA A 355 -11.43 -7.41 23.01
CA ALA A 355 -10.72 -7.67 21.75
C ALA A 355 -9.40 -6.90 21.71
N ILE A 356 -9.41 -5.60 22.07
CA ILE A 356 -8.20 -4.77 22.15
C ILE A 356 -7.23 -5.31 23.21
N GLU A 357 -7.70 -5.67 24.40
CA GLU A 357 -6.85 -6.22 25.47
C GLU A 357 -6.16 -7.51 25.00
N ASN A 358 -6.88 -8.39 24.33
CA ASN A 358 -6.34 -9.63 23.79
C ASN A 358 -5.38 -9.38 22.61
N SER A 359 -5.65 -8.40 21.74
CA SER A 359 -4.70 -7.95 20.73
C SER A 359 -3.40 -7.47 21.36
N ILE A 360 -3.45 -6.66 22.42
CA ILE A 360 -2.25 -6.19 23.15
C ILE A 360 -1.46 -7.37 23.71
N LYS A 361 -2.13 -8.36 24.33
CA LYS A 361 -1.48 -9.59 24.82
C LYS A 361 -0.82 -10.38 23.68
N ASN A 362 -1.45 -10.43 22.51
CA ASN A 362 -0.91 -11.11 21.33
C ASN A 362 0.29 -10.38 20.75
N ILE A 363 0.23 -9.05 20.62
CA ILE A 363 1.35 -8.20 20.21
C ILE A 363 2.53 -8.41 21.16
N LYS A 364 2.35 -8.24 22.47
CA LYS A 364 3.43 -8.42 23.47
C LYS A 364 4.06 -9.82 23.40
N TYR A 365 3.26 -10.85 23.12
CA TYR A 365 3.77 -12.21 22.94
C TYR A 365 4.55 -12.39 21.63
N ILE A 366 4.08 -11.80 20.53
CA ILE A 366 4.80 -11.80 19.26
C ILE A 366 6.17 -11.14 19.45
N LEU A 367 6.23 -10.03 20.20
CA LEU A 367 7.45 -9.27 20.47
C LEU A 367 8.45 -9.96 21.41
N ASP A 368 8.05 -11.05 22.08
CA ASP A 368 8.96 -11.83 22.91
C ASP A 368 10.08 -12.43 22.05
N HIS A 369 11.34 -12.20 22.44
CA HIS A 369 12.51 -12.60 21.66
C HIS A 369 12.56 -14.10 21.38
N LYS A 370 12.08 -14.95 22.31
CA LYS A 370 12.04 -16.41 22.10
C LYS A 370 10.96 -16.78 21.08
N SER A 371 9.79 -16.16 21.16
CA SER A 371 8.71 -16.30 20.17
C SER A 371 9.19 -15.92 18.75
N LEU A 372 9.83 -14.75 18.58
CA LEU A 372 10.33 -14.31 17.27
C LEU A 372 11.36 -15.27 16.68
N ASN A 373 12.32 -15.73 17.49
CA ASN A 373 13.33 -16.68 17.03
C ASN A 373 12.73 -18.03 16.61
N ASN A 374 11.78 -18.55 17.39
CA ASN A 374 11.08 -19.79 17.04
C ASN A 374 10.35 -19.64 15.69
N ARG A 375 9.70 -18.49 15.46
CA ARG A 375 9.03 -18.21 14.19
C ARG A 375 10.01 -18.14 13.03
N PHE A 376 11.08 -17.36 13.16
CA PHE A 376 12.11 -17.25 12.13
C PHE A 376 12.67 -18.62 11.73
N TYR A 377 12.92 -19.51 12.69
CA TYR A 377 13.35 -20.88 12.40
C TYR A 377 12.29 -21.67 11.64
N ALA A 378 11.04 -21.67 12.12
CA ALA A 378 9.93 -22.37 11.48
C ALA A 378 9.70 -21.91 10.03
N LEU A 379 9.83 -20.62 9.77
CA LEU A 379 9.67 -20.03 8.43
C LEU A 379 10.65 -20.62 7.42
N THR A 380 11.91 -20.81 7.79
CA THR A 380 12.92 -21.25 6.82
C THR A 380 12.72 -22.64 6.27
N ASN A 381 11.99 -23.51 6.97
CA ASN A 381 11.60 -24.82 6.43
C ASN A 381 10.49 -24.73 5.37
N GLN A 382 9.81 -23.58 5.28
CA GLN A 382 8.69 -23.34 4.37
C GLN A 382 9.07 -22.45 3.17
N ILE A 383 10.28 -21.88 3.18
CA ILE A 383 10.78 -21.03 2.10
C ILE A 383 11.02 -21.89 0.85
N ASP A 384 10.39 -21.51 -0.26
CA ASP A 384 10.57 -22.14 -1.56
C ASP A 384 11.82 -21.53 -2.26
N ASN A 385 12.64 -22.38 -2.88
CA ASN A 385 13.85 -21.99 -3.62
C ASN A 385 13.54 -21.20 -4.91
N THR A 386 12.29 -20.83 -5.17
CA THR A 386 11.89 -19.93 -6.26
C THR A 386 11.57 -18.52 -5.75
N TRP A 387 11.58 -18.29 -4.44
CA TRP A 387 11.23 -16.99 -3.87
C TRP A 387 12.30 -15.92 -4.13
N PRO A 388 11.89 -14.66 -4.29
CA PRO A 388 12.80 -13.53 -4.49
C PRO A 388 13.64 -13.22 -3.23
N HIS A 389 14.78 -12.54 -3.41
CA HIS A 389 15.74 -12.22 -2.34
C HIS A 389 16.11 -13.40 -1.44
N GLN A 390 16.46 -14.56 -2.04
CA GLN A 390 16.82 -15.76 -1.28
C GLN A 390 17.89 -15.53 -0.21
N ASP A 391 18.85 -14.65 -0.46
CA ASP A 391 19.90 -14.36 0.50
C ASP A 391 19.35 -13.63 1.74
N LYS A 392 18.37 -12.73 1.57
CA LYS A 392 17.64 -12.12 2.70
C LYS A 392 16.75 -13.13 3.41
N LEU A 393 16.07 -13.99 2.67
CA LEU A 393 15.22 -15.05 3.22
C LEU A 393 16.02 -16.09 4.02
N LYS A 394 17.23 -16.47 3.55
CA LYS A 394 18.15 -17.36 4.28
C LYS A 394 18.70 -16.71 5.55
N ARG A 395 18.97 -15.39 5.53
CA ARG A 395 19.36 -14.65 6.74
C ARG A 395 18.30 -14.70 7.84
N LEU A 396 17.01 -14.88 7.51
CA LEU A 396 15.96 -14.96 8.52
C LEU A 396 16.22 -16.09 9.52
N SER A 397 16.79 -17.25 9.16
CA SER A 397 17.13 -18.32 10.13
C SER A 397 18.51 -18.18 10.76
N ASP A 398 19.31 -17.21 10.37
CA ASP A 398 20.67 -17.08 10.88
C ASP A 398 20.65 -16.58 12.33
N GLY A 399 20.66 -17.53 13.27
CA GLY A 399 20.70 -17.25 14.71
C GLY A 399 22.01 -16.61 15.19
N THR A 400 23.01 -16.44 14.32
CA THR A 400 24.24 -15.70 14.65
C THR A 400 24.08 -14.20 14.43
N LEU A 401 23.08 -13.78 13.65
CA LEU A 401 22.77 -12.37 13.40
C LEU A 401 21.78 -11.82 14.44
N PRO A 402 21.91 -10.54 14.83
CA PRO A 402 20.89 -9.86 15.63
C PRO A 402 19.60 -9.65 14.81
N LEU A 403 18.46 -9.49 15.49
CA LEU A 403 17.13 -9.46 14.87
C LEU A 403 16.96 -8.37 13.80
N ASP A 404 17.50 -7.18 14.07
CA ASP A 404 17.55 -6.01 13.20
C ASP A 404 18.42 -6.20 11.95
N GLN A 405 19.28 -7.23 11.93
CA GLN A 405 20.06 -7.64 10.77
C GLN A 405 19.47 -8.86 10.06
N ARG A 406 18.39 -9.46 10.57
CA ARG A 406 17.75 -10.65 9.96
C ARG A 406 16.62 -10.29 9.01
N CYS A 407 15.86 -9.24 9.31
CA CYS A 407 14.78 -8.70 8.46
C CYS A 407 14.86 -7.18 8.38
N ASP A 408 14.33 -6.58 7.30
CA ASP A 408 14.37 -5.12 7.11
C ASP A 408 13.24 -4.42 7.91
N LYS A 409 12.12 -5.12 8.16
CA LYS A 409 10.98 -4.67 8.98
C LYS A 409 10.12 -5.85 9.43
N ILE A 410 9.54 -5.75 10.63
CA ILE A 410 8.50 -6.64 11.15
C ILE A 410 7.18 -5.87 11.17
N ILE A 411 6.17 -6.38 10.47
CA ILE A 411 4.81 -5.85 10.53
C ILE A 411 3.97 -6.80 11.38
N ILE A 412 3.21 -6.26 12.33
CA ILE A 412 2.20 -7.04 13.07
C ILE A 412 0.83 -6.60 12.58
N PRO A 413 0.24 -7.32 11.61
CA PRO A 413 -1.12 -7.07 11.23
C PRO A 413 -2.06 -7.61 12.33
N VAL A 414 -2.94 -6.77 12.84
CA VAL A 414 -3.84 -7.06 13.95
C VAL A 414 -5.27 -7.12 13.41
N PHE A 415 -6.00 -8.20 13.67
CA PHE A 415 -7.42 -8.30 13.32
C PHE A 415 -8.27 -8.26 14.58
N ILE A 416 -9.14 -7.27 14.69
CA ILE A 416 -10.03 -7.08 15.84
C ILE A 416 -11.44 -7.38 15.36
N MET A 417 -12.02 -8.49 15.83
CA MET A 417 -13.39 -8.89 15.54
C MET A 417 -14.21 -8.86 16.83
N HIS A 418 -15.34 -8.15 16.83
CA HIS A 418 -16.22 -8.10 17.98
C HIS A 418 -17.70 -7.87 17.63
N ASP A 419 -18.60 -8.30 18.52
CA ASP A 419 -20.02 -8.00 18.41
C ASP A 419 -20.24 -6.48 18.53
N SER A 420 -21.09 -5.91 17.69
CA SER A 420 -21.23 -4.46 17.58
C SER A 420 -22.66 -4.03 17.32
N GLU A 421 -23.13 -3.14 18.18
CA GLU A 421 -24.38 -2.41 17.96
C GLU A 421 -24.35 -1.53 16.70
N LEU A 422 -23.17 -1.18 16.19
CA LEU A 422 -23.04 -0.48 14.90
C LEU A 422 -23.64 -1.27 13.75
N ILE A 423 -23.55 -2.61 13.82
CA ILE A 423 -24.10 -3.53 12.81
C ILE A 423 -25.55 -3.86 13.17
N ASN A 424 -25.84 -4.20 14.44
CA ASN A 424 -27.19 -4.59 14.86
C ASN A 424 -28.22 -3.45 14.74
N LYS A 425 -27.79 -2.20 14.91
CA LYS A 425 -28.61 -0.99 14.77
C LYS A 425 -28.14 -0.13 13.60
N TYR A 426 -27.85 -0.78 12.46
CA TYR A 426 -27.34 -0.10 11.29
C TYR A 426 -28.20 1.10 10.88
N ASP A 427 -27.54 2.26 10.84
CA ASP A 427 -28.08 3.51 10.34
C ASP A 427 -27.14 4.08 9.28
N ALA A 428 -27.56 3.99 8.02
CA ALA A 428 -26.78 4.42 6.87
C ALA A 428 -26.30 5.89 6.98
N GLN A 429 -27.06 6.77 7.65
CA GLN A 429 -26.69 8.18 7.77
C GLN A 429 -25.55 8.40 8.77
N ASN A 430 -25.53 7.64 9.86
CA ASN A 430 -24.60 7.84 10.97
C ASN A 430 -23.47 6.81 11.03
N PHE A 431 -23.56 5.72 10.25
CA PHE A 431 -22.63 4.59 10.29
C PHE A 431 -21.17 5.03 10.21
N PHE A 432 -20.80 5.81 9.20
CA PHE A 432 -19.41 6.24 9.00
C PHE A 432 -18.88 7.08 10.17
N SER A 433 -19.70 8.00 10.70
CA SER A 433 -19.30 8.86 11.83
C SER A 433 -19.13 8.05 13.12
N LEU A 434 -20.07 7.14 13.42
CA LEU A 434 -20.00 6.31 14.61
C LEU A 434 -18.85 5.30 14.52
N PHE A 435 -18.64 4.71 13.35
CA PHE A 435 -17.52 3.78 13.16
C PHE A 435 -16.18 4.51 13.22
N SER A 436 -16.07 5.74 12.71
CA SER A 436 -14.85 6.56 12.86
C SER A 436 -14.51 6.86 14.33
N GLN A 437 -15.52 7.13 15.16
CA GLN A 437 -15.33 7.31 16.61
C GLN A 437 -14.84 6.02 17.27
N HIS A 438 -15.41 4.89 16.85
CA HIS A 438 -15.02 3.56 17.32
C HIS A 438 -13.56 3.23 16.97
N ILE A 439 -13.14 3.50 15.73
CA ILE A 439 -11.74 3.36 15.29
C ILE A 439 -10.80 4.27 16.10
N LYS A 440 -11.20 5.51 16.37
CA LYS A 440 -10.40 6.43 17.19
C LYS A 440 -10.20 5.87 18.61
N TYR A 441 -11.24 5.34 19.22
CA TYR A 441 -11.16 4.70 20.53
C TYR A 441 -10.21 3.49 20.53
N CYS A 442 -10.27 2.61 19.52
CA CYS A 442 -9.30 1.53 19.34
C CYS A 442 -7.85 2.06 19.33
N ARG A 443 -7.60 3.08 18.52
CA ARG A 443 -6.27 3.67 18.36
C ARG A 443 -5.73 4.19 19.68
N ASP A 444 -6.53 4.99 20.38
CA ASP A 444 -6.11 5.63 21.62
C ASP A 444 -5.66 4.59 22.66
N ILE A 445 -6.38 3.45 22.78
CA ILE A 445 -6.01 2.37 23.70
C ILE A 445 -4.77 1.62 23.23
N LEU A 446 -4.71 1.23 21.95
CA LEU A 446 -3.56 0.50 21.40
C LEU A 446 -2.28 1.32 21.56
N ASN A 447 -2.30 2.57 21.11
CA ASN A 447 -1.18 3.50 21.16
C ASN A 447 -0.64 3.64 22.60
N ASN A 448 -1.53 3.80 23.60
CA ASN A 448 -1.13 3.90 25.00
C ASN A 448 -0.48 2.63 25.57
N ASN A 449 -0.73 1.45 25.00
CA ASN A 449 -0.28 0.16 25.51
C ASN A 449 0.84 -0.50 24.68
N THR A 450 1.14 0.05 23.50
CA THR A 450 2.19 -0.43 22.60
C THR A 450 3.36 0.55 22.46
N ASN A 451 3.25 1.78 22.99
CA ASN A 451 4.31 2.81 22.97
C ASN A 451 5.46 2.61 23.97
N GLU A 452 5.76 1.38 24.35
CA GLU A 452 7.03 1.10 25.02
C GLU A 452 8.12 0.98 23.95
N SER A 453 8.75 2.14 23.70
CA SER A 453 10.11 2.30 23.17
C SER A 453 10.90 1.00 23.05
N ASN A 454 11.19 0.52 21.83
CA ASN A 454 12.53 0.02 21.47
C ASN A 454 12.73 -0.57 20.08
N ILE A 455 11.79 -0.53 19.15
CA ILE A 455 12.07 -1.16 17.86
C ILE A 455 11.46 -0.36 16.69
N GLU A 456 12.27 0.52 16.08
CA GLU A 456 12.00 1.14 14.75
C GLU A 456 11.65 0.10 13.67
N LEU A 457 12.04 -1.16 13.90
CA LEU A 457 11.77 -2.31 13.04
C LEU A 457 10.31 -2.80 13.15
N ILE A 458 9.47 -2.35 14.09
CA ILE A 458 8.10 -2.86 14.28
C ILE A 458 7.03 -1.82 13.94
N ASP A 459 6.06 -2.25 13.15
CA ASP A 459 4.92 -1.44 12.72
C ASP A 459 3.62 -2.25 12.84
N LEU A 460 2.56 -1.60 13.30
CA LEU A 460 1.26 -2.22 13.57
C LEU A 460 0.27 -1.79 12.49
N ARG A 461 -0.37 -2.76 11.84
CA ARG A 461 -1.44 -2.50 10.86
C ARG A 461 -2.72 -3.13 11.35
N VAL A 462 -3.70 -2.33 11.72
CA VAL A 462 -4.90 -2.82 12.42
C VAL A 462 -6.09 -2.87 11.46
N PHE A 463 -6.81 -3.97 11.51
CA PHE A 463 -8.06 -4.20 10.81
C PHE A 463 -9.15 -4.38 11.87
N CYS A 464 -10.11 -3.46 11.90
CA CYS A 464 -11.23 -3.52 12.82
C CYS A 464 -12.48 -3.96 12.05
N PHE A 465 -13.03 -5.11 12.44
CA PHE A 465 -14.20 -5.71 11.83
C PHE A 465 -15.33 -5.87 12.86
N PRO A 466 -16.19 -4.85 13.03
CA PRO A 466 -17.38 -4.98 13.85
C PRO A 466 -18.36 -5.93 13.16
N VAL A 467 -18.95 -6.86 13.92
CA VAL A 467 -19.90 -7.84 13.40
C VAL A 467 -21.21 -7.80 14.17
N SER A 468 -22.29 -8.34 13.60
CA SER A 468 -23.59 -8.42 14.29
C SER A 468 -23.56 -9.39 15.48
N ASP A 469 -23.07 -10.60 15.22
CA ASP A 469 -22.93 -11.71 16.15
C ASP A 469 -21.84 -12.65 15.61
N ILE A 470 -20.70 -12.70 16.31
CA ILE A 470 -19.52 -13.49 15.94
C ILE A 470 -19.88 -14.97 15.78
N GLN A 471 -20.71 -15.49 16.69
CA GLN A 471 -21.00 -16.93 16.74
C GLN A 471 -21.88 -17.32 15.55
N LYS A 472 -22.91 -16.53 15.25
CA LYS A 472 -23.74 -16.76 14.06
C LYS A 472 -22.95 -16.60 12.76
N LEU A 473 -22.02 -15.65 12.70
CA LEU A 473 -21.15 -15.48 11.54
C LEU A 473 -20.28 -16.73 11.31
N ASN A 474 -19.69 -17.26 12.38
CA ASN A 474 -18.90 -18.49 12.30
C ASN A 474 -19.76 -19.71 11.92
N GLU A 475 -20.94 -19.87 12.53
CA GLU A 475 -21.87 -20.95 12.19
C GLU A 475 -22.31 -20.90 10.73
N ALA A 476 -22.58 -19.70 10.20
CA ALA A 476 -22.90 -19.50 8.78
C ALA A 476 -21.73 -19.90 7.87
N PHE A 477 -20.50 -19.52 8.22
CA PHE A 477 -19.32 -19.90 7.45
C PHE A 477 -19.05 -21.41 7.49
N VAL A 478 -19.14 -22.02 8.67
CA VAL A 478 -18.99 -23.47 8.84
C VAL A 478 -20.06 -24.22 8.03
N ALA A 479 -21.29 -23.72 7.99
CA ALA A 479 -22.34 -24.29 7.15
C ALA A 479 -21.98 -24.20 5.65
N GLU A 480 -21.47 -23.05 5.20
CA GLU A 480 -21.06 -22.83 3.80
C GLU A 480 -19.99 -23.82 3.34
N ILE A 481 -18.91 -23.99 4.10
CA ILE A 481 -17.83 -24.95 3.75
C ILE A 481 -18.27 -26.42 3.88
N ASN A 482 -19.39 -26.69 4.54
CA ASN A 482 -20.00 -28.00 4.70
C ASN A 482 -21.12 -28.32 3.69
N SER A 483 -21.54 -27.33 2.89
CA SER A 483 -22.45 -27.52 1.76
C SER A 483 -21.79 -28.28 0.61
#